data_AF-A0A9D2UX65-F1
#
_entry.id   AF-A0A9D2UX65-F1
#
_cell.length_a   1.000
_cell.length_b   1.000
_cell.length_c   1.000
_cell.angle_alpha   90.00
_cell.angle_beta   90.00
_cell.angle_gamma   90.00
#
_symmetry.space_group_name_H-M   'P 1'
#
loop_
_entity.id
_entity.type
_entity.pdbx_description
1 polymer ?
#
loop_
_entity_poly.entity_id
_entity_poly.type
_entity_poly.pdbx_seq_one_letter_code
_entity_poly.pdbx_strand_id
1 'polypeptide(L)'
;FSYVWLRDGAVVEGATDAKLSTDVPGSYTVIVTANGDGVLASDGAESDAVLCSVEPHEAAKWSTDESGHWKVCSICGADFERAEHSWGSWTVVQEPEVNAEGKRECVCSVCGFVESEAIPALEDEPSEKDPSAADDKKGGSSEETLPATGDRGFAPFAALGAASLLTIAVSAVMRRRLAD
;
A
#
# COMPACT_ATOMS: atom_id res chain seq x y z
N PHE A 1 -28.16 -24.39 40.76
CA PHE A 1 -28.66 -24.53 39.39
C PHE A 1 -27.58 -25.17 38.54
N SER A 2 -27.96 -25.96 37.54
CA SER A 2 -27.08 -26.39 36.44
C SER A 2 -27.59 -25.82 35.13
N TYR A 3 -26.67 -25.63 34.20
CA TYR A 3 -26.92 -25.04 32.90
C TYR A 3 -26.43 -26.01 31.83
N VAL A 4 -27.26 -26.24 30.82
CA VAL A 4 -26.89 -26.98 29.61
C VAL A 4 -27.16 -26.06 28.44
N TRP A 5 -26.10 -25.61 27.77
CA TRP A 5 -26.21 -24.77 26.59
C TRP A 5 -26.36 -25.62 25.33
N LEU A 6 -27.25 -25.20 24.44
CA LEU A 6 -27.43 -25.79 23.13
C LEU A 6 -27.12 -24.77 22.04
N ARG A 7 -26.50 -25.23 20.95
CA ARG A 7 -26.33 -24.50 19.69
C ARG A 7 -26.99 -25.31 18.59
N ASP A 8 -27.97 -24.73 17.92
CA ASP A 8 -28.76 -25.38 16.86
C ASP A 8 -29.37 -26.73 17.32
N GLY A 9 -29.75 -26.80 18.60
CA GLY A 9 -30.29 -28.00 19.24
C GLY A 9 -29.25 -29.04 19.70
N ALA A 10 -27.95 -28.83 19.45
CA ALA A 10 -26.88 -29.70 19.91
C ALA A 10 -26.20 -29.14 21.17
N VAL A 11 -25.83 -30.01 22.11
CA VAL A 11 -25.16 -29.60 23.36
C VAL A 11 -23.79 -28.96 23.04
N VAL A 12 -23.55 -27.80 23.64
CA VAL A 12 -22.24 -27.13 23.63
C VAL A 12 -21.41 -27.73 24.76
N GLU A 13 -20.55 -28.69 24.41
CA GLU A 13 -19.71 -29.41 25.38
C GLU A 13 -18.89 -28.44 26.26
N GLY A 14 -18.94 -28.67 27.58
CA GLY A 14 -18.21 -27.88 28.58
C GLY A 14 -18.86 -26.55 28.98
N ALA A 15 -19.92 -26.10 28.29
CA ALA A 15 -20.66 -24.91 28.68
C ALA A 15 -21.67 -25.23 29.80
N THR A 16 -21.25 -25.05 31.05
CA THR A 16 -22.08 -25.29 32.25
C THR A 16 -22.24 -24.06 33.14
N ASP A 17 -21.61 -22.94 32.76
CA ASP A 17 -21.72 -21.67 33.46
C ASP A 17 -23.06 -20.97 33.18
N ALA A 18 -23.44 -20.07 34.09
CA ALA A 18 -24.65 -19.26 33.95
C ALA A 18 -24.59 -18.27 32.76
N LYS A 19 -23.40 -18.06 32.17
CA LYS A 19 -23.17 -17.17 31.03
C LYS A 19 -22.37 -17.90 29.96
N LEU A 20 -22.84 -17.86 28.72
CA LEU A 20 -22.10 -18.29 27.54
C LEU A 20 -21.59 -17.07 26.76
N SER A 21 -20.32 -17.10 26.35
CA SER A 21 -19.72 -16.14 25.42
C SER A 21 -19.23 -16.89 24.21
N THR A 22 -19.62 -16.46 23.02
CA THR A 22 -19.29 -17.16 21.77
C THR A 22 -19.23 -16.17 20.62
N ASP A 23 -18.31 -16.40 19.70
CA ASP A 23 -18.19 -15.75 18.39
C ASP A 23 -18.69 -16.65 17.25
N VAL A 24 -19.18 -17.84 17.57
CA VAL A 24 -19.65 -18.81 16.58
C VAL A 24 -21.12 -18.56 16.28
N PRO A 25 -21.51 -18.39 15.00
CA PRO A 25 -22.90 -18.19 14.65
C PRO A 25 -23.72 -19.43 14.99
N GLY A 26 -25.00 -19.21 15.30
CA GLY A 26 -25.94 -20.26 15.61
C GLY A 26 -27.11 -19.77 16.44
N SER A 27 -28.10 -20.64 16.59
CA SER A 27 -29.22 -20.43 17.51
C SER A 27 -28.90 -21.02 18.87
N TYR A 28 -28.85 -20.20 19.92
CA TYR A 28 -28.51 -20.66 21.27
C TYR A 28 -29.73 -20.73 22.17
N THR A 29 -29.87 -21.86 22.88
CA THR A 29 -30.81 -22.01 24.00
C THR A 29 -30.06 -22.50 25.24
N VAL A 30 -30.62 -22.23 26.43
CA VAL A 30 -30.09 -22.77 27.68
C VAL A 30 -31.20 -23.50 28.42
N ILE A 31 -30.88 -24.71 28.88
CA ILE A 31 -31.71 -25.47 29.81
C ILE A 31 -31.18 -25.23 31.21
N VAL A 32 -32.01 -24.69 32.09
CA VAL A 32 -31.68 -24.43 33.50
C VAL A 32 -32.42 -25.41 34.39
N THR A 33 -31.68 -26.06 35.28
CA THR A 33 -32.22 -27.01 36.27
C THR A 33 -31.91 -26.53 37.68
N ALA A 34 -32.93 -26.41 38.53
CA ALA A 34 -32.71 -26.20 39.96
C ALA A 34 -32.24 -27.51 40.60
N ASN A 35 -31.04 -27.50 41.19
CA ASN A 35 -30.48 -28.68 41.85
C ASN A 35 -30.74 -28.56 43.35
N GLY A 36 -31.65 -29.37 43.87
CA GLY A 36 -31.96 -29.49 45.29
C GLY A 36 -31.55 -30.86 45.85
N ASP A 37 -31.86 -31.09 47.13
CA ASP A 37 -31.68 -32.34 47.88
C ASP A 37 -32.65 -33.48 47.47
N GLY A 38 -33.05 -33.51 46.20
CA GLY A 38 -33.99 -34.48 45.64
C GLY A 38 -35.48 -34.14 45.86
N VAL A 39 -35.80 -33.24 46.79
CA VAL A 39 -37.19 -32.76 47.05
C VAL A 39 -37.44 -31.38 46.43
N LEU A 40 -36.39 -30.56 46.30
CA LEU A 40 -36.45 -29.21 45.73
C LEU A 40 -35.80 -29.11 44.32
N ALA A 41 -35.71 -30.23 43.60
CA ALA A 41 -35.22 -30.25 42.23
C ALA A 41 -36.34 -29.92 41.24
N SER A 42 -36.02 -29.20 40.16
CA SER A 42 -36.97 -28.93 39.06
C SER A 42 -36.64 -29.78 37.83
N ASP A 43 -37.61 -29.95 36.94
CA ASP A 43 -37.30 -30.29 35.55
C ASP A 43 -36.51 -29.15 34.89
N GLY A 44 -35.80 -29.46 33.81
CA GLY A 44 -35.10 -28.44 33.02
C GLY A 44 -36.07 -27.53 32.29
N ALA A 45 -35.93 -26.22 32.47
CA ALA A 45 -36.66 -25.23 31.68
C ALA A 45 -35.74 -24.67 30.57
N GLU A 46 -36.18 -24.80 29.33
CA GLU A 46 -35.47 -24.24 28.17
C GLU A 46 -35.86 -22.78 27.93
N SER A 47 -34.88 -21.94 27.58
CA SER A 47 -35.11 -20.55 27.19
C SER A 47 -35.60 -20.40 25.75
N ASP A 48 -36.10 -19.21 25.41
CA ASP A 48 -36.23 -18.82 24.01
C ASP A 48 -34.86 -18.79 23.31
N ALA A 49 -34.88 -19.00 22.00
CA ALA A 49 -33.70 -19.01 21.16
C ALA A 49 -33.13 -17.60 20.96
N VAL A 50 -31.83 -17.46 21.22
CA VAL A 50 -31.06 -16.25 20.90
C VAL A 50 -30.22 -16.54 19.66
N LEU A 51 -30.48 -15.80 18.58
CA LEU A 51 -29.74 -15.92 17.34
C LEU A 51 -28.44 -15.12 17.42
N CYS A 52 -27.31 -15.81 17.26
CA CYS A 52 -26.02 -15.20 16.97
C CYS A 52 -25.77 -15.32 15.46
N SER A 53 -25.86 -14.21 14.73
CA SER A 53 -25.51 -14.15 13.31
C SER A 53 -24.22 -13.36 13.12
N VAL A 54 -23.23 -13.95 12.47
CA VAL A 54 -22.09 -13.21 11.92
C VAL A 54 -22.33 -13.06 10.42
N GLU A 55 -22.59 -11.83 10.00
CA GLU A 55 -22.57 -11.49 8.57
C GLU A 55 -21.11 -11.22 8.17
N PRO A 56 -20.65 -11.81 7.04
CA PRO A 56 -19.34 -11.46 6.52
C PRO A 56 -19.32 -9.96 6.20
N HIS A 57 -18.21 -9.30 6.47
CA HIS A 57 -18.06 -7.90 6.09
C HIS A 57 -18.29 -7.77 4.57
N GLU A 58 -19.33 -7.04 4.18
CA GLU A 58 -19.70 -6.88 2.77
C GLU A 58 -18.53 -6.33 1.94
N ALA A 59 -18.50 -6.67 0.65
CA ALA A 59 -17.48 -6.24 -0.29
C ALA A 59 -17.41 -4.70 -0.38
N ALA A 60 -16.52 -4.11 0.42
CA ALA A 60 -16.26 -2.69 0.41
C ALA A 60 -15.17 -2.34 -0.61
N LYS A 61 -15.17 -1.06 -1.02
CA LYS A 61 -14.10 -0.49 -1.83
C LYS A 61 -12.77 -0.59 -1.07
N TRP A 62 -11.70 -0.97 -1.78
CA TRP A 62 -10.36 -0.99 -1.22
C TRP A 62 -9.94 0.41 -0.73
N SER A 63 -9.40 0.43 0.48
CA SER A 63 -8.62 1.52 1.07
C SER A 63 -7.14 1.17 0.95
N THR A 64 -6.29 2.20 0.83
CA THR A 64 -4.86 2.04 0.52
C THR A 64 -4.03 3.05 1.29
N ASP A 65 -2.84 2.65 1.71
CA ASP A 65 -1.78 3.53 2.23
C ASP A 65 -0.42 3.12 1.63
N GLU A 66 0.69 3.62 2.17
CA GLU A 66 2.05 3.27 1.71
C GLU A 66 2.43 1.82 2.05
N SER A 67 1.86 1.25 3.12
CA SER A 67 2.19 -0.10 3.61
C SER A 67 1.35 -1.20 2.95
N GLY A 68 0.12 -0.89 2.52
CA GLY A 68 -0.74 -1.88 1.90
C GLY A 68 -2.16 -1.40 1.63
N HIS A 69 -3.07 -2.37 1.56
CA HIS A 69 -4.47 -2.14 1.29
C HIS A 69 -5.37 -2.98 2.21
N TRP A 70 -6.58 -2.49 2.46
CA TRP A 70 -7.60 -3.15 3.28
C TRP A 70 -8.99 -2.72 2.85
N LYS A 71 -10.02 -3.42 3.30
CA LYS A 71 -11.42 -3.00 3.16
C LYS A 71 -11.95 -2.48 4.49
N VAL A 72 -12.92 -1.59 4.44
CA VAL A 72 -13.59 -1.06 5.64
C VAL A 72 -15.06 -1.41 5.56
N CYS A 73 -15.58 -2.12 6.56
CA CYS A 73 -16.99 -2.49 6.59
C CYS A 73 -17.85 -1.23 6.75
N SER A 74 -18.82 -1.02 5.86
CA SER A 74 -19.74 0.12 5.90
C SER A 74 -20.66 0.10 7.12
N ILE A 75 -20.97 -1.09 7.63
CA ILE A 75 -21.92 -1.30 8.73
C ILE A 75 -21.24 -1.04 10.08
N CYS A 76 -20.09 -1.67 10.34
CA CYS A 76 -19.43 -1.59 11.65
C CYS A 76 -18.15 -0.73 11.68
N GLY A 77 -17.64 -0.29 10.52
CA GLY A 77 -16.42 0.52 10.43
C GLY A 77 -15.11 -0.24 10.70
N ALA A 78 -15.16 -1.56 10.88
CA ALA A 78 -13.97 -2.39 11.08
C ALA A 78 -13.17 -2.54 9.78
N ASP A 79 -11.84 -2.51 9.91
CA ASP A 79 -10.92 -2.82 8.82
C ASP A 79 -10.80 -4.35 8.68
N PHE A 80 -10.85 -4.87 7.47
CA PHE A 80 -10.72 -6.30 7.19
C PHE A 80 -9.97 -6.54 5.87
N GLU A 81 -9.49 -7.78 5.64
CA GLU A 81 -8.68 -8.15 4.47
C GLU A 81 -7.44 -7.24 4.28
N ARG A 82 -6.76 -6.87 5.38
CA ARG A 82 -5.51 -6.10 5.27
C ARG A 82 -4.41 -6.98 4.68
N ALA A 83 -3.77 -6.48 3.64
CA ALA A 83 -2.63 -7.11 2.98
C ALA A 83 -1.63 -6.05 2.51
N GLU A 84 -0.37 -6.46 2.38
CA GLU A 84 0.66 -5.65 1.71
C GLU A 84 0.33 -5.49 0.22
N HIS A 85 0.92 -4.49 -0.42
CA HIS A 85 0.71 -4.28 -1.86
C HIS A 85 1.26 -5.43 -2.69
N SER A 86 0.46 -5.86 -3.67
CA SER A 86 0.89 -6.82 -4.67
C SER A 86 1.37 -6.07 -5.92
N TRP A 87 2.63 -5.66 -5.87
CA TRP A 87 3.27 -4.86 -6.91
C TRP A 87 3.46 -5.64 -8.22
N GLY A 88 3.13 -4.99 -9.33
CA GLY A 88 3.50 -5.45 -10.66
C GLY A 88 4.94 -5.09 -11.03
N SER A 89 5.29 -5.26 -12.30
CA SER A 89 6.58 -4.84 -12.83
C SER A 89 6.71 -3.31 -12.84
N TRP A 90 7.91 -2.82 -12.50
CA TRP A 90 8.27 -1.42 -12.67
C TRP A 90 8.30 -1.04 -14.14
N THR A 91 7.68 0.09 -14.47
CA THR A 91 7.65 0.68 -15.80
C THR A 91 8.33 2.04 -15.76
N VAL A 92 9.29 2.28 -16.65
CA VAL A 92 9.90 3.60 -16.82
C VAL A 92 8.89 4.50 -17.51
N VAL A 93 8.43 5.53 -16.81
CA VAL A 93 7.49 6.53 -17.33
C VAL A 93 8.21 7.78 -17.84
N GLN A 94 9.46 7.98 -17.41
CA GLN A 94 10.36 9.02 -17.89
C GLN A 94 11.78 8.46 -17.93
N GLU A 95 12.40 8.48 -19.11
CA GLU A 95 13.79 8.04 -19.27
C GLU A 95 14.74 9.01 -18.54
N PRO A 96 15.81 8.50 -17.89
CA PRO A 96 16.84 9.36 -17.33
C PRO A 96 17.65 10.00 -18.47
N GLU A 97 17.97 11.28 -18.32
CA GLU A 97 18.82 12.01 -19.25
C GLU A 97 20.15 12.36 -18.57
N VAL A 98 21.09 12.85 -19.38
CA VAL A 98 22.36 13.35 -18.90
C VAL A 98 22.11 14.58 -18.01
N ASN A 99 22.51 14.50 -16.73
CA ASN A 99 22.21 15.49 -15.68
C ASN A 99 20.72 15.71 -15.34
N ALA A 100 19.79 14.82 -15.74
CA ALA A 100 18.40 14.87 -15.28
C ALA A 100 17.83 13.49 -14.91
N GLU A 101 17.19 13.42 -13.74
CA GLU A 101 16.61 12.19 -13.22
C GLU A 101 15.43 11.70 -14.08
N GLY A 102 15.37 10.38 -14.28
CA GLY A 102 14.21 9.70 -14.83
C GLY A 102 13.20 9.32 -13.75
N LYS A 103 12.15 8.61 -14.13
CA LYS A 103 11.10 8.14 -13.21
C LYS A 103 10.57 6.77 -13.64
N ARG A 104 10.40 5.87 -12.66
CA ARG A 104 9.66 4.61 -12.82
C ARG A 104 8.47 4.55 -11.89
N GLU A 105 7.45 3.82 -12.32
CA GLU A 105 6.23 3.59 -11.55
C GLU A 105 5.89 2.10 -11.53
N CYS A 106 5.32 1.60 -10.43
CA CYS A 106 4.67 0.30 -10.37
C CYS A 106 3.27 0.45 -9.77
N VAL A 107 2.36 -0.46 -10.15
CA VAL A 107 0.96 -0.41 -9.73
C VAL A 107 0.61 -1.67 -8.97
N CYS A 108 -0.04 -1.51 -7.82
CA CYS A 108 -0.61 -2.61 -7.07
C CYS A 108 -1.81 -3.18 -7.84
N SER A 109 -1.73 -4.47 -8.21
CA SER A 109 -2.75 -5.14 -9.02
C SER A 109 -4.10 -5.28 -8.33
N VAL A 110 -4.13 -5.21 -6.99
CA VAL A 110 -5.35 -5.41 -6.19
C VAL A 110 -6.11 -4.11 -5.99
N CYS A 111 -5.41 -3.05 -5.56
CA CYS A 111 -6.04 -1.80 -5.16
C CYS A 111 -5.80 -0.62 -6.11
N GLY A 112 -4.90 -0.78 -7.09
CA GLY A 112 -4.56 0.25 -8.06
C GLY A 112 -3.68 1.38 -7.51
N PHE A 113 -3.16 1.25 -6.29
CA PHE A 113 -2.21 2.21 -5.74
C PHE A 113 -0.93 2.22 -6.59
N VAL A 114 -0.42 3.41 -6.89
CA VAL A 114 0.78 3.60 -7.72
C VAL A 114 1.92 4.07 -6.85
N GLU A 115 3.03 3.34 -6.89
CA GLU A 115 4.29 3.75 -6.28
C GLU A 115 5.22 4.28 -7.36
N SER A 116 5.94 5.37 -7.05
CA SER A 116 6.85 6.03 -8.00
C SER A 116 8.22 6.25 -7.39
N GLU A 117 9.25 5.99 -8.18
CA GLU A 117 10.65 6.15 -7.78
C GLU A 117 11.43 6.92 -8.86
N ALA A 118 12.35 7.78 -8.42
CA ALA A 118 13.27 8.47 -9.31
C ALA A 118 14.36 7.50 -9.81
N ILE A 119 14.74 7.65 -11.08
CA ILE A 119 15.90 6.95 -11.66
C ILE A 119 17.03 7.97 -11.72
N PRO A 120 18.22 7.67 -11.19
CA PRO A 120 19.35 8.60 -11.24
C PRO A 120 19.66 9.07 -12.67
N ALA A 121 20.12 10.32 -12.79
CA ALA A 121 20.58 10.88 -14.04
C ALA A 121 21.76 10.09 -14.63
N LEU A 122 21.90 10.13 -15.94
CA LEU A 122 23.10 9.60 -16.60
C LEU A 122 24.27 10.55 -16.36
N GLU A 123 25.44 10.01 -16.02
CA GLU A 123 26.67 10.79 -15.88
C GLU A 123 27.25 11.11 -17.27
N ASP A 124 27.66 12.36 -17.48
CA ASP A 124 28.54 12.72 -18.60
C ASP A 124 29.91 12.12 -18.31
N GLU A 125 30.24 10.99 -18.94
CA GLU A 125 31.62 10.50 -19.02
C GLU A 125 32.47 11.63 -19.65
N PRO A 126 33.41 12.26 -18.92
CA PRO A 126 34.31 13.23 -19.52
C PRO A 126 35.20 12.45 -20.50
N SER A 127 35.00 12.69 -21.79
CA SER A 127 35.86 12.14 -22.85
C SER A 127 37.32 12.39 -22.48
N GLU A 128 38.06 11.35 -22.10
CA GLU A 128 39.48 11.46 -21.83
C GLU A 128 40.16 11.89 -23.14
N LYS A 129 40.60 13.15 -23.21
CA LYS A 129 41.57 13.57 -24.21
C LYS A 129 42.88 12.89 -23.86
N ASP A 130 43.21 11.84 -24.60
CA ASP A 130 44.56 11.27 -24.65
C ASP A 130 45.61 12.39 -24.75
N PRO A 131 46.53 12.55 -23.77
CA PRO A 131 47.76 13.28 -23.97
C PRO A 131 48.83 12.32 -24.50
N SER A 132 48.70 11.93 -25.78
CA SER A 132 49.79 11.29 -26.52
C SER A 132 50.58 12.36 -27.27
N ALA A 133 51.71 12.79 -26.68
CA ALA A 133 52.99 13.01 -27.35
C ALA A 133 53.93 13.84 -26.47
N ALA A 134 54.93 13.19 -25.88
CA ALA A 134 56.19 13.81 -25.56
C ALA A 134 57.26 13.16 -26.46
N ASP A 135 57.55 13.81 -27.59
CA ASP A 135 58.81 13.63 -28.32
C ASP A 135 59.13 14.95 -29.05
N ASP A 136 59.83 15.83 -28.32
CA ASP A 136 60.37 17.08 -28.81
C ASP A 136 61.72 16.84 -29.49
N LYS A 137 61.78 17.04 -30.82
CA LYS A 137 63.02 17.48 -31.49
C LYS A 137 62.76 18.42 -32.67
N LYS A 138 63.05 19.70 -32.40
CA LYS A 138 63.82 20.66 -33.20
C LYS A 138 63.34 21.01 -34.63
N GLY A 139 62.90 22.26 -34.76
CA GLY A 139 63.63 23.25 -35.57
C GLY A 139 62.89 23.93 -36.73
N GLY A 140 63.05 25.26 -36.80
CA GLY A 140 62.84 26.11 -37.98
C GLY A 140 61.56 26.96 -37.90
N SER A 141 61.64 28.27 -37.62
CA SER A 141 61.94 29.36 -38.59
C SER A 141 60.81 29.48 -39.64
N SER A 142 60.13 30.59 -39.89
CA SER A 142 60.36 32.02 -39.60
C SER A 142 59.10 32.81 -40.04
N GLU A 143 58.91 33.99 -39.43
CA GLU A 143 58.39 35.27 -39.98
C GLU A 143 56.98 35.32 -40.60
N GLU A 144 56.05 36.07 -39.96
CA GLU A 144 55.56 37.43 -40.35
C GLU A 144 54.25 37.31 -41.18
N THR A 145 53.15 38.07 -41.06
CA THR A 145 52.88 39.49 -40.74
C THR A 145 51.36 39.67 -40.42
N LEU A 146 51.03 40.33 -39.29
CA LEU A 146 49.95 41.33 -38.99
C LEU A 146 48.47 41.16 -39.53
N PRO A 147 47.49 42.08 -39.25
CA PRO A 147 46.39 41.81 -38.32
C PRO A 147 44.97 42.13 -38.87
N ALA A 148 43.89 41.72 -38.21
CA ALA A 148 42.63 42.49 -38.22
C ALA A 148 41.61 41.98 -37.18
N THR A 149 41.05 42.96 -36.48
CA THR A 149 39.94 42.98 -35.53
C THR A 149 38.59 42.59 -36.15
N GLY A 150 37.65 42.06 -35.35
CA GLY A 150 36.22 42.09 -35.73
C GLY A 150 35.29 41.24 -34.87
N ASP A 151 34.64 41.88 -33.89
CA ASP A 151 33.44 41.40 -33.18
C ASP A 151 32.34 40.91 -34.13
N ARG A 152 31.55 39.91 -33.68
CA ARG A 152 30.08 39.88 -33.78
C ARG A 152 29.49 38.70 -33.02
N GLY A 153 28.56 39.02 -32.11
CA GLY A 153 27.93 38.10 -31.18
C GLY A 153 26.95 37.09 -31.80
N PHE A 154 26.64 36.07 -31.00
CA PHE A 154 25.57 35.12 -31.24
C PHE A 154 24.71 35.02 -29.96
N ALA A 155 23.40 35.22 -30.14
CA ALA A 155 22.37 35.28 -29.12
C ALA A 155 22.06 33.89 -28.50
N PRO A 156 21.48 33.82 -27.29
CA PRO A 156 21.08 32.56 -26.68
C PRO A 156 19.74 32.08 -27.27
N PHE A 157 19.69 30.82 -27.71
CA PHE A 157 18.44 30.15 -28.04
C PHE A 157 17.69 29.79 -26.76
N ALA A 158 16.52 30.40 -26.55
CA ALA A 158 15.58 30.05 -25.50
C ALA A 158 14.84 28.76 -25.86
N ALA A 159 14.97 27.73 -25.01
CA ALA A 159 14.23 26.48 -25.10
C ALA A 159 12.84 26.63 -24.48
N LEU A 160 11.80 26.24 -25.22
CA LEU A 160 10.41 26.13 -24.74
C LEU A 160 9.78 24.90 -25.39
N GLY A 161 9.40 23.92 -24.58
CA GLY A 161 8.65 22.74 -24.99
C GLY A 161 8.15 21.97 -23.77
N ALA A 162 6.97 22.35 -23.28
CA ALA A 162 6.34 21.81 -22.07
C ALA A 162 5.82 20.37 -22.29
N ALA A 163 6.29 19.42 -21.48
CA ALA A 163 5.68 18.10 -21.37
C ALA A 163 4.46 18.17 -20.45
N SER A 164 3.27 17.99 -21.03
CA SER A 164 2.00 17.92 -20.31
C SER A 164 1.89 16.56 -19.60
N LEU A 165 2.14 16.54 -18.29
CA LEU A 165 1.88 15.38 -17.44
C LEU A 165 0.40 15.37 -17.03
N LEU A 166 -0.35 14.41 -17.55
CA LEU A 166 -1.70 14.08 -17.09
C LEU A 166 -1.57 13.41 -15.71
N THR A 167 -1.65 14.22 -14.66
CA THR A 167 -1.72 13.71 -13.28
C THR A 167 -3.12 13.14 -13.05
N ILE A 168 -3.23 11.81 -13.03
CA ILE A 168 -4.43 11.16 -12.49
C ILE A 168 -4.33 11.28 -10.97
N ALA A 169 -4.87 12.36 -10.42
CA ALA A 169 -5.02 12.54 -8.99
C ALA A 169 -6.07 11.54 -8.47
N VAL A 170 -5.63 10.37 -7.99
CA VAL A 170 -6.50 9.47 -7.22
C VAL A 170 -6.62 10.05 -5.82
N SER A 171 -7.79 10.56 -5.48
CA SER A 171 -8.09 11.07 -4.15
C SER A 171 -8.04 9.95 -3.12
N ALA A 172 -6.94 9.88 -2.36
CA ALA A 172 -6.82 9.01 -1.20
C ALA A 172 -7.56 9.64 -0.01
N VAL A 173 -8.59 8.95 0.50
CA VAL A 173 -9.22 9.30 1.79
C VAL A 173 -8.30 8.79 2.89
N MET A 174 -7.31 9.59 3.25
CA MET A 174 -6.37 9.28 4.34
C MET A 174 -7.08 9.47 5.68
N ARG A 175 -7.49 8.38 6.34
CA ARG A 175 -7.84 8.42 7.76
C ARG A 175 -6.62 7.96 8.56
N ARG A 176 -5.88 8.91 9.12
CA ARG A 176 -4.83 8.63 10.10
C ARG A 176 -5.49 8.04 11.35
N ARG A 177 -5.18 6.80 11.71
CA ARG A 177 -5.45 6.30 13.07
C ARG A 177 -4.42 6.94 13.99
N LEU A 178 -4.88 7.74 14.94
CA LEU A 178 -4.11 8.02 16.15
C LEU A 178 -4.05 6.71 16.93
N ALA A 179 -2.84 6.25 17.23
CA ALA A 179 -2.63 5.18 18.19
C ALA A 179 -2.99 5.69 19.58
N ASP A 180 -3.92 5.02 20.26
CA ASP A 180 -4.07 5.08 21.72
C ASP A 180 -3.05 4.15 22.39
#